data_AF-A0A1H1NGJ9-F1
#
_entry.id   AF-A0A1H1NGJ9-F1
#
_cell.length_a   1.000
_cell.length_b   1.000
_cell.length_c   1.000
_cell.angle_alpha   90.00
_cell.angle_beta   90.00
_cell.angle_gamma   90.00
#
_symmetry.space_group_name_H-M   'P 1'
#
loop_
_entity.id
_entity.type
_entity.pdbx_description
1 polymer ?
#
loop_
_entity_poly.entity_id
_entity_poly.type
_entity_poly.pdbx_seq_one_letter_code
_entity_poly.pdbx_strand_id
1 'polypeptide(L)'
;MATVILARHGRTAANATGVLAGRSEGVRLDDTGTGQAARAASRLEGLPLVQVVTSPLERCQQTAALLAPALTAVLDDRLLECDYGDWTGRELKVLAKEKMWRTVQTQPSAARFPGGESLQEVSARAVATVRDRDAQLEAEHGPHALWLAVSHGDVIKAVLADALGMHLDAFQRIMVDPASLSVVRYTPERAFVVTMNSSSGALSHLAPPKTKRRRRRSADAVVGGGAGPEDDAASTAASAGS
;
A
#
# COMPACT_ATOMS: atom_id res chain seq x y z
N MET A 1 -18.09 -5.81 3.10
CA MET A 1 -17.07 -4.84 2.68
C MET A 1 -15.77 -5.55 2.45
N ALA A 2 -15.23 -5.41 1.25
CA ALA A 2 -13.88 -5.82 0.93
C ALA A 2 -12.85 -5.02 1.74
N THR A 3 -11.61 -5.47 1.72
CA THR A 3 -10.48 -4.81 2.38
C THR A 3 -9.27 -4.96 1.48
N VAL A 4 -8.61 -3.83 1.21
CA VAL A 4 -7.36 -3.78 0.45
C VAL A 4 -6.18 -3.68 1.39
N ILE A 5 -5.17 -4.50 1.14
CA ILE A 5 -3.82 -4.33 1.67
C ILE A 5 -3.01 -3.62 0.59
N LEU A 6 -2.51 -2.43 0.87
CA LEU A 6 -1.62 -1.65 0.01
C LEU A 6 -0.19 -1.95 0.42
N ALA A 7 0.62 -2.48 -0.50
CA ALA A 7 2.03 -2.74 -0.28
C ALA A 7 2.89 -1.87 -1.18
N ARG A 8 3.84 -1.13 -0.60
CA ARG A 8 4.90 -0.52 -1.40
C ARG A 8 5.90 -1.60 -1.80
N HIS A 9 6.43 -1.54 -3.01
CA HIS A 9 7.54 -2.39 -3.40
C HIS A 9 8.69 -2.36 -2.37
N GLY A 10 9.45 -3.46 -2.26
CA GLY A 10 10.66 -3.52 -1.45
C GLY A 10 11.74 -2.55 -1.94
N ARG A 11 12.76 -2.29 -1.13
CA ARG A 11 13.86 -1.38 -1.51
C ARG A 11 14.54 -1.79 -2.82
N THR A 12 14.90 -0.81 -3.61
CA THR A 12 15.73 -0.95 -4.82
C THR A 12 17.06 -0.23 -4.67
N ALA A 13 18.02 -0.53 -5.55
CA ALA A 13 19.28 0.21 -5.60
C ALA A 13 19.08 1.72 -5.80
N ALA A 14 18.09 2.13 -6.60
CA ALA A 14 17.76 3.54 -6.79
C ALA A 14 17.26 4.20 -5.49
N ASN A 15 16.50 3.49 -4.65
CA ASN A 15 16.14 4.00 -3.33
C ASN A 15 17.38 4.16 -2.43
N ALA A 16 18.30 3.20 -2.48
CA ALA A 16 19.54 3.21 -1.71
C ALA A 16 20.42 4.43 -2.04
N THR A 17 20.51 4.78 -3.32
CA THR A 17 21.35 5.87 -3.82
C THR A 17 20.64 7.22 -3.91
N GLY A 18 19.35 7.27 -3.54
CA GLY A 18 18.56 8.50 -3.59
C GLY A 18 18.27 8.99 -5.01
N VAL A 19 18.09 8.07 -5.96
CA VAL A 19 17.71 8.36 -7.35
C VAL A 19 16.20 8.25 -7.52
N LEU A 20 15.61 9.23 -8.20
CA LEU A 20 14.18 9.22 -8.53
C LEU A 20 13.93 8.32 -9.76
N ALA A 21 13.73 7.03 -9.50
CA ALA A 21 13.59 6.03 -10.57
C ALA A 21 12.34 6.20 -11.45
N GLY A 22 11.25 6.76 -10.95
CA GLY A 22 9.99 6.88 -11.69
C GLY A 22 9.56 5.55 -12.34
N ARG A 23 9.33 5.59 -13.65
CA ARG A 23 8.92 4.44 -14.46
C ARG A 23 10.09 3.73 -15.17
N SER A 24 11.33 4.00 -14.80
CA SER A 24 12.50 3.36 -15.43
C SER A 24 12.43 1.83 -15.39
N GLU A 25 12.75 1.22 -16.52
CA GLU A 25 12.92 -0.22 -16.67
C GLU A 25 14.18 -0.72 -15.94
N GLY A 26 14.24 -2.02 -15.67
CA GLY A 26 15.40 -2.67 -15.04
C GLY A 26 15.63 -2.33 -13.56
N VAL A 27 14.77 -1.49 -12.96
CA VAL A 27 14.85 -1.17 -11.52
C VAL A 27 14.21 -2.30 -10.71
N ARG A 28 15.08 -3.14 -10.15
CA ARG A 28 14.74 -4.34 -9.38
C ARG A 28 14.95 -4.15 -7.88
N LEU A 29 14.39 -5.05 -7.09
CA LEU A 29 14.70 -5.15 -5.66
C LEU A 29 16.21 -5.40 -5.46
N ASP A 30 16.77 -4.79 -4.42
CA ASP A 30 18.08 -5.21 -3.91
C ASP A 30 17.91 -6.35 -2.87
N ASP A 31 19.01 -6.87 -2.33
CA ASP A 31 18.96 -7.95 -1.33
C ASP A 31 18.20 -7.52 -0.07
N THR A 32 18.31 -6.24 0.30
CA THR A 32 17.56 -5.66 1.43
C THR A 32 16.07 -5.65 1.14
N GLY A 33 15.67 -5.23 -0.06
CA GLY A 33 14.29 -5.19 -0.53
C GLY A 33 13.67 -6.57 -0.64
N THR A 34 14.45 -7.56 -1.08
CA THR A 34 14.04 -8.97 -1.09
C THR A 34 13.78 -9.48 0.32
N GLY A 35 14.69 -9.23 1.26
CA GLY A 35 14.50 -9.59 2.67
C GLY A 35 13.33 -8.84 3.33
N GLN A 36 13.11 -7.57 2.97
CA GLN A 36 11.96 -6.78 3.42
C GLN A 36 10.64 -7.40 2.93
N ALA A 37 10.53 -7.73 1.64
CA ALA A 37 9.35 -8.34 1.07
C ALA A 37 9.07 -9.73 1.67
N ALA A 38 10.11 -10.55 1.91
CA ALA A 38 9.96 -11.83 2.58
C ALA A 38 9.41 -11.70 4.02
N ARG A 39 9.88 -10.70 4.79
CA ARG A 39 9.32 -10.42 6.13
C ARG A 39 7.88 -9.89 6.07
N ALA A 40 7.54 -9.15 5.02
CA ALA A 40 6.16 -8.71 4.83
C ALA A 40 5.26 -9.90 4.43
N ALA A 41 5.77 -10.86 3.65
CA ALA A 41 5.05 -12.06 3.26
C ALA A 41 4.66 -12.93 4.45
N SER A 42 5.58 -13.15 5.40
CA SER A 42 5.28 -13.94 6.60
C SER A 42 4.15 -13.34 7.45
N ARG A 43 3.93 -12.02 7.37
CA ARG A 43 2.84 -11.32 8.08
C ARG A 43 1.49 -11.50 7.40
N LEU A 44 1.48 -11.93 6.14
CA LEU A 44 0.28 -12.23 5.36
C LEU A 44 -0.09 -13.72 5.40
N GLU A 45 0.76 -14.57 5.99
CA GLU A 45 0.49 -16.00 6.11
C GLU A 45 -0.85 -16.29 6.80
N GLY A 46 -1.61 -17.21 6.23
CA GLY A 46 -2.94 -17.60 6.73
C GLY A 46 -4.06 -16.60 6.41
N LEU A 47 -3.76 -15.44 5.80
CA LEU A 47 -4.80 -14.54 5.30
C LEU A 47 -5.40 -15.08 3.99
N PRO A 48 -6.74 -15.10 3.84
CA PRO A 48 -7.39 -15.62 2.65
C PRO A 48 -7.41 -14.56 1.54
N LEU A 49 -6.23 -14.24 1.00
CA LEU A 49 -6.12 -13.32 -0.13
C LEU A 49 -6.83 -13.91 -1.36
N VAL A 50 -7.77 -13.17 -1.92
CA VAL A 50 -8.53 -13.59 -3.11
C VAL A 50 -7.86 -13.18 -4.41
N GLN A 51 -7.10 -12.08 -4.39
CA GLN A 51 -6.40 -11.56 -5.57
C GLN A 51 -5.21 -10.69 -5.19
N VAL A 52 -4.22 -10.67 -6.08
CA VAL A 52 -3.13 -9.68 -6.06
C VAL A 52 -3.20 -8.86 -7.35
N VAL A 53 -3.23 -7.55 -7.20
CA VAL A 53 -3.11 -6.59 -8.28
C VAL A 53 -1.82 -5.81 -8.10
N THR A 54 -1.06 -5.57 -9.15
CA THR A 54 0.25 -4.94 -9.04
C THR A 54 0.53 -3.98 -10.18
N SER A 55 1.32 -2.95 -9.88
CA SER A 55 1.98 -2.16 -10.93
C SER A 55 2.82 -3.08 -11.83
N PRO A 56 2.86 -2.84 -13.15
CA PRO A 56 3.67 -3.64 -14.08
C PRO A 56 5.18 -3.42 -13.93
N LEU A 57 5.66 -2.45 -13.14
CA LEU A 57 7.11 -2.28 -12.94
C LEU A 57 7.73 -3.47 -12.18
N GLU A 58 8.91 -3.91 -12.63
CA GLU A 58 9.58 -5.14 -12.15
C GLU A 58 9.69 -5.22 -10.61
N ARG A 59 10.09 -4.14 -9.94
CA ARG A 59 10.16 -4.08 -8.46
C ARG A 59 8.83 -4.40 -7.77
N CYS A 60 7.70 -4.00 -8.33
CA CYS A 60 6.38 -4.32 -7.79
C CYS A 60 6.01 -5.77 -8.08
N GLN A 61 6.30 -6.27 -9.28
CA GLN A 61 6.08 -7.68 -9.62
C GLN A 61 6.89 -8.62 -8.72
N GLN A 62 8.18 -8.33 -8.51
CA GLN A 62 9.04 -9.10 -7.61
C GLN A 62 8.52 -9.07 -6.17
N THR A 63 8.06 -7.91 -5.70
CA THR A 63 7.45 -7.80 -4.37
C THR A 63 6.17 -8.61 -4.28
N ALA A 64 5.28 -8.52 -5.26
CA ALA A 64 4.02 -9.26 -5.32
C ALA A 64 4.24 -10.78 -5.29
N ALA A 65 5.21 -11.27 -6.07
CA ALA A 65 5.55 -12.69 -6.11
C ALA A 65 6.05 -13.22 -4.75
N LEU A 66 6.75 -12.39 -3.97
CA LEU A 66 7.18 -12.75 -2.62
C LEU A 66 6.03 -12.68 -1.61
N LEU A 67 5.17 -11.68 -1.71
CA LEU A 67 4.05 -11.47 -0.76
C LEU A 67 2.94 -12.52 -0.89
N ALA A 68 2.68 -13.01 -2.10
CA ALA A 68 1.59 -13.94 -2.36
C ALA A 68 1.98 -14.97 -3.45
N PRO A 69 2.95 -15.85 -3.17
CA PRO A 69 3.51 -16.77 -4.17
C PRO A 69 2.49 -17.76 -4.74
N ALA A 70 1.38 -18.00 -4.05
CA ALA A 70 0.31 -18.89 -4.50
C ALA A 70 -0.68 -18.25 -5.48
N LEU A 71 -0.60 -16.93 -5.70
CA LEU A 71 -1.54 -16.19 -6.54
C LEU A 71 -0.82 -15.60 -7.77
N THR A 72 -1.42 -15.75 -8.94
CA THR A 72 -0.98 -15.03 -10.14
C THR A 72 -1.42 -13.57 -10.04
N ALA A 73 -0.45 -12.65 -10.08
CA ALA A 73 -0.73 -11.23 -9.99
C ALA A 73 -1.36 -10.68 -11.28
N VAL A 74 -2.40 -9.87 -11.13
CA VAL A 74 -3.01 -9.08 -12.21
C VAL A 74 -2.26 -7.76 -12.34
N LEU A 75 -1.81 -7.43 -13.55
CA LEU A 75 -1.16 -6.15 -13.82
C LEU A 75 -2.20 -5.05 -14.05
N ASP A 76 -2.02 -3.89 -13.44
CA ASP A 76 -2.87 -2.70 -13.68
C ASP A 76 -1.99 -1.45 -13.82
N ASP A 77 -1.97 -0.85 -15.00
CA ASP A 77 -1.17 0.33 -15.31
C ASP A 77 -1.57 1.54 -14.47
N ARG A 78 -2.81 1.57 -13.94
CA ARG A 78 -3.26 2.64 -13.05
C ARG A 78 -2.55 2.62 -11.70
N LEU A 79 -1.84 1.54 -11.36
CA LEU A 79 -0.97 1.44 -10.18
C LEU A 79 0.49 1.84 -10.44
N LEU A 80 0.86 2.23 -11.67
CA LEU A 80 2.22 2.69 -12.02
C LEU A 80 2.70 3.83 -11.12
N GLU A 81 4.01 3.94 -10.96
CA GLU A 81 4.63 5.10 -10.30
C GLU A 81 4.31 6.40 -11.04
N CYS A 82 4.45 7.53 -10.36
CA CYS A 82 4.48 8.83 -11.01
C CYS A 82 5.44 8.82 -12.21
N ASP A 83 4.95 9.23 -13.38
CA ASP A 83 5.78 9.64 -14.49
C ASP A 83 6.40 11.00 -14.16
N TYR A 84 7.62 10.97 -13.65
CA TYR A 84 8.34 12.17 -13.28
C TYR A 84 8.95 12.90 -14.50
N GLY A 85 8.76 12.40 -15.72
CA GLY A 85 9.27 13.03 -16.94
C GLY A 85 10.76 13.35 -16.84
N ASP A 86 11.12 14.61 -17.05
CA ASP A 86 12.49 15.13 -17.00
C ASP A 86 13.19 14.96 -15.63
N TRP A 87 12.44 14.65 -14.57
CA TRP A 87 13.00 14.36 -13.25
C TRP A 87 13.47 12.90 -13.10
N THR A 88 13.03 12.01 -13.98
CA THR A 88 13.36 10.58 -13.94
C THR A 88 14.86 10.36 -14.04
N GLY A 89 15.40 9.49 -13.17
CA GLY A 89 16.82 9.15 -13.11
C GLY A 89 17.70 10.21 -12.43
N ARG A 90 17.16 11.36 -12.05
CA ARG A 90 17.92 12.40 -11.34
C ARG A 90 18.02 12.10 -9.84
N GLU A 91 19.10 12.57 -9.24
CA GLU A 91 19.33 12.43 -7.80
C GLU A 91 18.43 13.38 -6.99
N LEU A 92 17.78 12.85 -5.96
CA LEU A 92 16.88 13.61 -5.07
C LEU A 92 17.58 14.81 -4.41
N LYS A 93 18.87 14.68 -4.07
CA LYS A 93 19.65 15.80 -3.50
C LYS A 93 19.85 16.97 -4.47
N VAL A 94 19.79 16.72 -5.77
CA VAL A 94 19.83 17.73 -6.82
C VAL A 94 18.43 18.31 -7.01
N LEU A 95 17.43 17.44 -7.15
CA LEU A 95 16.03 17.83 -7.29
C LEU A 95 15.52 18.68 -6.12
N ALA A 96 16.02 18.43 -4.90
CA ALA A 96 15.69 19.21 -3.70
C ALA A 96 16.00 20.71 -3.81
N LYS A 97 16.83 21.11 -4.77
CA LYS A 97 17.20 22.51 -5.03
C LYS A 97 16.36 23.16 -6.13
N GLU A 98 15.56 22.38 -6.85
CA GLU A 98 14.67 22.88 -7.90
C GLU A 98 13.54 23.71 -7.30
N LYS A 99 13.13 24.79 -7.97
CA LYS A 99 11.99 25.62 -7.53
C LYS A 99 10.71 24.79 -7.36
N MET A 100 10.48 23.86 -8.28
CA MET A 100 9.31 22.96 -8.28
C MET A 100 9.32 21.98 -7.10
N TRP A 101 10.47 21.67 -6.49
CA TRP A 101 10.54 20.81 -5.30
C TRP A 101 9.67 21.35 -4.17
N ARG A 102 9.67 22.68 -3.97
CA ARG A 102 8.80 23.30 -2.96
C ARG A 102 7.33 23.02 -3.25
N THR A 103 6.90 23.13 -4.52
CA THR A 103 5.54 22.78 -4.93
C THR A 103 5.23 21.32 -4.66
N VAL A 104 6.11 20.38 -5.02
CA VAL A 104 5.95 18.93 -4.72
C VAL A 104 5.82 18.67 -3.22
N GLN A 105 6.50 19.44 -2.37
CA GLN A 105 6.49 19.26 -0.92
C GLN A 105 5.30 19.92 -0.22
N THR A 106 4.85 21.10 -0.68
CA THR A 106 3.88 21.93 0.06
C THR A 106 2.54 22.10 -0.65
N GLN A 107 2.51 21.98 -1.98
CA GLN A 107 1.30 22.03 -2.78
C GLN A 107 1.29 20.93 -3.88
N PRO A 108 1.40 19.63 -3.50
CA PRO A 108 1.34 18.50 -4.42
C PRO A 108 0.23 18.59 -5.48
N SER A 109 -0.95 19.11 -5.12
CA SER A 109 -2.05 19.29 -6.06
C SER A 109 -1.72 20.23 -7.22
N ALA A 110 -0.76 21.14 -7.09
CA ALA A 110 -0.31 22.02 -8.17
C ALA A 110 0.94 21.49 -8.90
N ALA A 111 1.48 20.34 -8.50
CA ALA A 111 2.70 19.80 -9.09
C ALA A 111 2.41 19.04 -10.38
N ARG A 112 3.01 19.51 -11.48
CA ARG A 112 3.10 18.80 -12.76
C ARG A 112 4.56 18.68 -13.17
N PHE A 113 5.04 17.45 -13.34
CA PHE A 113 6.41 17.22 -13.76
C PHE A 113 6.56 17.52 -15.27
N PRO A 114 7.63 18.24 -15.70
CA PRO A 114 7.86 18.51 -17.11
C PRO A 114 8.06 17.21 -17.89
N GLY A 115 7.37 17.06 -19.02
CA GLY A 115 7.41 15.82 -19.82
C GLY A 115 6.78 14.60 -19.14
N GLY A 116 6.06 14.79 -18.02
CA GLY A 116 5.45 13.71 -17.24
C GLY A 116 4.04 14.05 -16.76
N GLU A 117 3.60 13.36 -15.70
CA GLU A 117 2.27 13.53 -15.14
C GLU A 117 2.25 14.55 -13.98
N SER A 118 1.05 14.93 -13.57
CA SER A 118 0.80 15.67 -12.33
C SER A 118 0.47 14.72 -11.19
N LEU A 119 0.73 15.16 -9.95
CA LEU A 119 0.34 14.37 -8.78
C LEU A 119 -1.19 14.27 -8.63
N GLN A 120 -1.95 15.19 -9.21
CA GLN A 120 -3.41 15.06 -9.32
C GLN A 120 -3.81 13.90 -10.24
N GLU A 121 -3.17 13.75 -11.40
CA GLU A 121 -3.43 12.63 -12.32
C GLU A 121 -3.07 11.29 -11.67
N VAL A 122 -1.93 11.22 -10.96
CA VAL A 122 -1.54 10.05 -10.14
C VAL A 122 -2.62 9.72 -9.12
N SER A 123 -3.06 10.72 -8.35
CA SER A 123 -4.08 10.54 -7.32
C SER A 123 -5.39 10.04 -7.93
N ALA A 124 -5.87 10.66 -9.00
CA ALA A 124 -7.12 10.29 -9.65
C ALA A 124 -7.11 8.84 -10.15
N ARG A 125 -6.06 8.43 -10.89
CA ARG A 125 -5.99 7.06 -11.42
C ARG A 125 -5.82 6.01 -10.33
N ALA A 126 -5.03 6.31 -9.30
CA ALA A 126 -4.74 5.39 -8.20
C ALA A 126 -5.96 5.15 -7.30
N VAL A 127 -6.69 6.22 -6.97
CA VAL A 127 -7.93 6.12 -6.18
C VAL A 127 -9.00 5.38 -6.96
N ALA A 128 -9.20 5.74 -8.24
CA ALA A 128 -10.19 5.08 -9.09
C ALA A 128 -9.91 3.57 -9.19
N THR A 129 -8.67 3.16 -9.51
CA THR A 129 -8.36 1.73 -9.64
C THR A 129 -8.54 0.95 -8.34
N VAL A 130 -8.21 1.54 -7.19
CA VAL A 130 -8.38 0.85 -5.91
C VAL A 130 -9.86 0.68 -5.58
N ARG A 131 -10.68 1.71 -5.79
CA ARG A 131 -12.13 1.64 -5.55
C ARG A 131 -12.84 0.69 -6.52
N ASP A 132 -12.48 0.73 -7.80
CA ASP A 132 -13.02 -0.18 -8.81
C ASP A 132 -12.73 -1.64 -8.47
N ARG A 133 -11.48 -1.96 -8.12
CA ARG A 133 -11.07 -3.32 -7.75
C ARG A 133 -11.71 -3.79 -6.45
N ASP A 134 -11.81 -2.91 -5.45
CA ASP A 134 -12.47 -3.23 -4.19
C ASP A 134 -13.94 -3.61 -4.43
N ALA A 135 -14.67 -2.79 -5.21
CA ALA A 135 -16.06 -3.04 -5.55
C ALA A 135 -16.23 -4.32 -6.40
N GLN A 136 -15.36 -4.54 -7.38
CA GLN A 136 -15.36 -5.74 -8.22
C GLN A 136 -15.16 -7.00 -7.36
N LEU A 137 -14.15 -7.02 -6.51
CA LEU A 137 -13.79 -8.19 -5.72
C LEU A 137 -14.80 -8.47 -4.60
N GLU A 138 -15.44 -7.43 -4.06
CA GLU A 138 -16.59 -7.63 -3.16
C GLU A 138 -17.79 -8.26 -3.89
N ALA A 139 -18.07 -7.84 -5.12
CA ALA A 139 -19.17 -8.42 -5.89
C ALA A 139 -18.89 -9.90 -6.25
N GLU A 140 -17.64 -10.25 -6.54
CA GLU A 140 -17.24 -11.61 -6.94
C GLU A 140 -17.08 -12.58 -5.75
N HIS A 141 -16.43 -12.15 -4.68
CA HIS A 141 -16.07 -13.01 -3.55
C HIS A 141 -16.91 -12.76 -2.29
N GLY A 142 -17.82 -11.77 -2.35
CA GLY A 142 -18.72 -11.42 -1.27
C GLY A 142 -18.11 -10.48 -0.23
N PRO A 143 -18.88 -10.18 0.83
CA PRO A 143 -18.39 -9.35 1.92
C PRO A 143 -17.19 -10.03 2.58
N HIS A 144 -16.17 -9.24 2.94
CA HIS A 144 -14.89 -9.70 3.52
C HIS A 144 -13.86 -10.22 2.51
N ALA A 145 -14.06 -10.01 1.20
CA ALA A 145 -12.99 -10.18 0.22
C ALA A 145 -11.74 -9.39 0.66
N LEU A 146 -10.60 -10.08 0.75
CA LEU A 146 -9.33 -9.49 1.16
C LEU A 146 -8.36 -9.60 -0.01
N TRP A 147 -7.81 -8.48 -0.45
CA TRP A 147 -6.95 -8.45 -1.64
C TRP A 147 -5.74 -7.56 -1.44
N LEU A 148 -4.71 -7.79 -2.24
CA LEU A 148 -3.43 -7.10 -2.16
C LEU A 148 -3.24 -6.21 -3.40
N ALA A 149 -2.89 -4.94 -3.19
CA ALA A 149 -2.43 -4.04 -4.24
C ALA A 149 -0.96 -3.66 -4.01
N VAL A 150 -0.08 -3.96 -4.96
CA VAL A 150 1.35 -3.63 -4.87
C VAL A 150 1.70 -2.45 -5.78
N SER A 151 2.22 -1.38 -5.19
CA SER A 151 2.48 -0.11 -5.90
C SER A 151 3.66 0.64 -5.28
N HIS A 152 3.65 1.97 -5.35
CA HIS A 152 4.78 2.85 -5.06
C HIS A 152 4.42 3.90 -4.01
N GLY A 153 5.43 4.68 -3.58
CA GLY A 153 5.30 5.61 -2.45
C GLY A 153 4.22 6.67 -2.69
N ASP A 154 4.37 7.49 -3.73
CA ASP A 154 3.45 8.61 -3.97
C ASP A 154 2.04 8.14 -4.36
N VAL A 155 1.94 7.02 -5.08
CA VAL A 155 0.67 6.37 -5.42
C VAL A 155 -0.10 5.94 -4.17
N ILE A 156 0.56 5.23 -3.25
CA ILE A 156 -0.07 4.75 -2.01
C ILE A 156 -0.39 5.92 -1.08
N LYS A 157 0.48 6.94 -0.99
CA LYS A 157 0.17 8.17 -0.24
C LYS A 157 -1.10 8.83 -0.76
N ALA A 158 -1.30 8.89 -2.08
CA ALA A 158 -2.49 9.50 -2.67
C ALA A 158 -3.76 8.70 -2.34
N VAL A 159 -3.70 7.37 -2.41
CA VAL A 159 -4.82 6.50 -1.99
C VAL A 159 -5.14 6.66 -0.50
N LEU A 160 -4.11 6.72 0.35
CA LEU A 160 -4.29 6.91 1.79
C LEU A 160 -4.85 8.30 2.13
N ALA A 161 -4.41 9.35 1.42
CA ALA A 161 -4.95 10.69 1.58
C ALA A 161 -6.45 10.73 1.26
N ASP A 162 -6.88 10.12 0.14
CA ASP A 162 -8.30 9.98 -0.21
C ASP A 162 -9.08 9.21 0.86
N ALA A 163 -8.56 8.06 1.29
CA ALA A 163 -9.21 7.23 2.30
C ALA A 163 -9.34 7.93 3.67
N LEU A 164 -8.42 8.84 4.01
CA LEU A 164 -8.48 9.68 5.22
C LEU A 164 -9.35 10.93 5.06
N GLY A 165 -9.86 11.23 3.85
CA GLY A 165 -10.55 12.49 3.55
C GLY A 165 -9.62 13.71 3.60
N MET A 166 -8.32 13.51 3.38
CA MET A 166 -7.32 14.58 3.37
C MET A 166 -7.20 15.21 1.98
N HIS A 167 -7.00 16.52 1.95
CA HIS A 167 -6.60 17.20 0.72
C HIS A 167 -5.23 16.68 0.25
N LEU A 168 -5.05 16.53 -1.08
CA LEU A 168 -3.82 15.99 -1.67
C LEU A 168 -2.55 16.75 -1.25
N ASP A 169 -2.66 18.05 -0.98
CA ASP A 169 -1.53 18.85 -0.50
C ASP A 169 -0.95 18.38 0.84
N ALA A 170 -1.72 17.61 1.61
CA ALA A 170 -1.28 17.06 2.87
C ALA A 170 -0.63 15.66 2.74
N PHE A 171 -0.60 15.06 1.54
CA PHE A 171 -0.18 13.66 1.38
C PHE A 171 1.31 13.41 1.72
N GLN A 172 2.16 14.44 1.69
CA GLN A 172 3.57 14.32 2.11
C GLN A 172 3.74 14.08 3.62
N ARG A 173 2.66 14.25 4.41
CA ARG A 173 2.63 13.87 5.83
C ARG A 173 2.43 12.37 6.04
N ILE A 174 2.09 11.64 4.99
CA ILE A 174 1.88 10.20 5.02
C ILE A 174 3.21 9.52 4.64
N MET A 175 3.74 8.73 5.56
CA MET A 175 4.91 7.90 5.32
C MET A 175 4.47 6.57 4.70
N VAL A 176 5.23 6.08 3.72
CA VAL A 176 5.03 4.77 3.08
C VAL A 176 6.41 4.22 2.77
N ASP A 177 6.95 3.43 3.68
CA ASP A 177 8.31 2.87 3.59
C ASP A 177 8.34 1.65 2.66
N PRO A 178 9.51 1.30 2.08
CA PRO A 178 9.61 0.10 1.23
C PRO A 178 9.15 -1.17 1.96
N ALA A 179 8.39 -2.02 1.26
CA ALA A 179 7.70 -3.20 1.80
C ALA A 179 6.77 -2.96 3.00
N SER A 180 6.41 -1.71 3.28
CA SER A 180 5.38 -1.42 4.28
C SER A 180 4.00 -1.82 3.78
N LEU A 181 3.14 -2.20 4.72
CA LEU A 181 1.76 -2.57 4.48
C LEU A 181 0.84 -1.51 5.11
N SER A 182 -0.14 -1.05 4.33
CA SER A 182 -1.25 -0.23 4.81
C SER A 182 -2.55 -0.93 4.48
N VAL A 183 -3.59 -0.74 5.29
CA VAL A 183 -4.85 -1.47 5.14
C VAL A 183 -6.00 -0.48 5.12
N VAL A 184 -6.81 -0.56 4.07
CA VAL A 184 -8.00 0.29 3.90
C VAL A 184 -9.22 -0.61 3.74
N ARG A 185 -10.29 -0.26 4.45
CA ARG A 185 -11.62 -0.85 4.29
C ARG A 185 -12.58 0.21 3.81
N TYR A 186 -13.12 0.04 2.61
CA TYR A 186 -14.15 0.92 2.09
C TYR A 186 -15.53 0.47 2.57
N THR A 187 -16.41 1.40 2.92
CA THR A 187 -17.84 1.15 3.14
C THR A 187 -18.64 2.10 2.24
N PRO A 188 -19.97 1.89 2.11
CA PRO A 188 -20.82 2.80 1.35
C PRO A 188 -20.76 4.26 1.84
N GLU A 189 -20.46 4.47 3.12
CA GLU A 189 -20.50 5.78 3.77
C GLU A 189 -19.11 6.42 3.93
N ARG A 190 -18.09 5.62 4.25
CA ARG A 190 -16.73 6.13 4.48
C ARG A 190 -15.67 5.05 4.31
N ALA A 191 -14.43 5.47 4.09
CA ALA A 191 -13.28 4.59 4.20
C ALA A 191 -12.75 4.56 5.65
N PHE A 192 -12.17 3.43 6.04
CA PHE A 192 -11.43 3.27 7.28
C PHE A 192 -10.01 2.86 6.96
N VAL A 193 -9.05 3.69 7.35
CA VAL A 193 -7.64 3.32 7.32
C VAL A 193 -7.32 2.58 8.60
N VAL A 194 -7.21 1.26 8.50
CA VAL A 194 -7.04 0.34 9.64
C VAL A 194 -5.58 0.28 10.09
N THR A 195 -4.66 0.40 9.14
CA THR A 195 -3.21 0.34 9.39
C THR A 195 -2.51 1.21 8.35
N MET A 196 -1.45 1.91 8.75
CA MET A 196 -0.62 2.71 7.86
C MET A 196 0.85 2.41 8.10
N ASN A 197 1.62 2.32 7.01
CA ASN A 197 3.08 2.20 7.02
C ASN A 197 3.62 1.12 7.97
N SER A 198 2.93 -0.01 8.09
CA SER A 198 3.31 -1.03 9.04
C SER A 198 4.38 -1.95 8.47
N SER A 199 5.55 -1.99 9.11
CA SER A 199 6.69 -2.85 8.75
C SER A 199 6.89 -4.03 9.70
N SER A 200 6.10 -4.12 10.79
CA SER A 200 6.17 -5.16 11.82
C SER A 200 4.79 -5.46 12.43
N GLY A 201 4.70 -6.52 13.23
CA GLY A 201 3.46 -6.96 13.87
C GLY A 201 2.54 -7.79 12.96
N ALA A 202 1.69 -8.61 13.57
CA ALA A 202 0.81 -9.52 12.85
C ALA A 202 -0.40 -8.79 12.24
N LEU A 203 -0.86 -9.25 11.08
CA LEU A 203 -2.09 -8.78 10.43
C LEU A 203 -3.23 -9.80 10.51
N SER A 204 -3.13 -10.78 11.41
CA SER A 204 -4.11 -11.86 11.60
C SER A 204 -5.53 -11.35 11.90
N HIS A 205 -5.66 -10.15 12.48
CA HIS A 205 -6.95 -9.48 12.73
C HIS A 205 -7.73 -9.13 11.45
N LEU A 206 -7.10 -9.21 10.27
CA LEU A 206 -7.78 -9.05 8.98
C LEU A 206 -8.52 -10.32 8.54
N ALA A 207 -8.21 -11.49 9.12
CA ALA A 207 -8.91 -12.72 8.80
C ALA A 207 -10.39 -12.62 9.19
N PRO A 208 -11.32 -13.14 8.37
CA PRO A 208 -12.72 -13.14 8.71
C PRO A 208 -12.99 -13.95 10.00
N PRO A 209 -13.91 -13.51 10.86
CA PRO A 209 -14.20 -14.20 12.12
C PRO A 209 -14.72 -15.62 11.88
N LYS A 210 -14.20 -16.59 12.64
CA LYS A 210 -14.52 -18.04 12.52
C LYS A 210 -15.99 -18.39 12.86
N THR A 211 -16.76 -17.48 13.45
CA THR A 211 -18.15 -17.75 13.87
C THR A 211 -19.16 -16.82 13.17
N LYS A 212 -20.20 -17.42 12.57
CA LYS A 212 -21.34 -16.74 11.92
C LYS A 212 -22.28 -16.01 12.91
N ARG A 213 -21.78 -15.35 13.95
CA ARG A 213 -22.65 -14.44 14.72
C ARG A 213 -22.86 -13.17 13.89
N ARG A 214 -24.07 -13.04 13.33
CA ARG A 214 -24.62 -11.81 12.73
C ARG A 214 -24.58 -10.67 13.75
N ARG A 215 -23.42 -10.05 13.96
CA ARG A 215 -23.39 -8.65 14.42
C ARG A 215 -23.54 -7.80 13.17
N ARG A 216 -24.68 -7.12 13.06
CA ARG A 216 -24.86 -6.00 12.14
C ARG A 216 -23.68 -5.05 12.40
N ARG A 217 -22.71 -4.98 11.49
CA ARG A 217 -21.65 -3.98 11.59
C ARG A 217 -22.26 -2.65 11.19
N SER A 218 -22.14 -1.65 12.07
CA SER A 218 -22.51 -0.28 11.78
C SER A 218 -21.57 0.28 10.70
N ALA A 219 -22.11 1.13 9.83
CA ALA A 219 -21.35 1.98 8.93
C ALA A 219 -20.61 3.12 9.66
N ASP A 220 -21.00 3.37 10.91
CA ASP A 220 -20.34 4.36 11.77
C ASP A 220 -19.11 3.78 12.44
N ALA A 221 -18.21 4.70 12.83
CA ALA A 221 -17.07 4.37 13.68
C ALA A 221 -17.54 3.67 14.97
N VAL A 222 -16.78 2.69 15.43
CA VAL A 222 -17.02 2.07 16.73
C VAL A 222 -16.86 3.15 17.81
N VAL A 223 -17.93 3.42 18.56
CA VAL A 223 -17.91 4.37 19.68
C VAL A 223 -16.80 3.95 20.65
N GLY A 224 -15.81 4.83 20.86
CA GLY A 224 -14.69 4.58 21.78
C GLY A 224 -13.46 3.87 21.20
N GLY A 225 -13.34 3.67 19.88
CA GLY A 225 -12.08 3.23 19.26
C GLY A 225 -11.77 1.73 19.31
N GLY A 226 -12.64 0.90 19.91
CA GLY A 226 -12.46 -0.55 20.01
C GLY A 226 -11.48 -0.97 21.13
N ALA A 227 -11.47 -2.25 21.48
CA ALA A 227 -10.66 -2.78 22.59
C ALA A 227 -9.16 -3.01 22.25
N GLY A 228 -8.74 -2.73 21.01
CA GLY A 228 -7.44 -3.13 20.48
C GLY A 228 -7.39 -4.62 20.08
N PRO A 229 -6.33 -5.04 19.35
CA PRO A 229 -6.09 -6.46 19.09
C PRO A 229 -5.67 -7.18 20.37
N GLU A 230 -6.19 -8.40 20.59
CA GLU A 230 -5.68 -9.30 21.64
C GLU A 230 -4.34 -9.88 21.15
N ASP A 231 -3.26 -9.63 21.89
CA ASP A 231 -1.95 -10.21 21.60
C ASP A 231 -1.97 -11.71 21.94
N ASP A 232 -1.93 -12.58 20.92
CA ASP A 232 -1.61 -14.02 21.07
C ASP A 232 -0.10 -14.22 21.37
N ALA A 233 0.47 -13.44 22.30
CA ALA A 233 1.88 -13.48 22.68
C ALA A 233 2.14 -14.34 23.94
N ALA A 234 1.38 -15.42 24.14
CA ALA A 234 1.54 -16.32 25.28
C ALA A 234 1.46 -17.80 24.88
N SER A 235 2.44 -18.31 24.13
CA SER A 235 2.66 -19.77 24.06
C SER A 235 4.12 -20.24 23.92
N THR A 236 5.12 -19.38 24.07
CA THR A 236 6.54 -19.80 24.02
C THR A 236 7.30 -19.39 25.28
N ALA A 237 6.94 -19.97 26.42
CA ALA A 237 7.79 -20.03 27.62
C ALA A 237 7.25 -21.04 28.65
N ALA A 238 7.20 -22.33 28.30
CA ALA A 238 7.04 -23.41 29.29
C ALA A 238 7.49 -24.77 28.73
N SER A 239 8.76 -24.92 28.36
CA SER A 239 9.39 -26.24 28.22
C SER A 239 10.92 -26.17 28.33
N ALA A 240 11.42 -25.52 29.38
CA ALA A 240 12.79 -25.70 29.86
C ALA A 240 12.73 -25.82 31.37
N GLY A 241 12.65 -27.06 31.86
CA GLY A 241 12.61 -27.34 33.29
C GLY A 241 12.05 -28.72 33.62
N SER A 242 12.79 -29.77 33.29
CA SER A 242 12.94 -31.03 34.05
C SER A 242 14.06 -31.85 33.42
#